data_AF-A0AAP0RQI6-F1
#
_entry.id   AF-A0AAP0RQI6-F1
#
_cell.length_a   1.000
_cell.length_b   1.000
_cell.length_c   1.000
_cell.angle_alpha   90.00
_cell.angle_beta   90.00
_cell.angle_gamma   90.00
#
_symmetry.space_group_name_H-M   'P 1'
#
loop_
_entity.id
_entity.type
_entity.pdbx_description
1 polymer ?
#
loop_
_entity_poly.entity_id
_entity_poly.type
_entity_poly.pdbx_seq_one_letter_code
_entity_poly.pdbx_strand_id
1 'polypeptide(L)'
;MLMLTMDMIKTPNNFDDIPSHIRQNPNYLPYFKDCIGTVDSTHVRTSLLSEEQISYISKKNYPTQNIMSTCGFDMCFTFVWPG
;
A
#
# COMPACT_ATOMS: atom_id res chain seq x y z
N MET A 1 9.30 -8.86 -12.70
CA MET A 1 7.91 -8.75 -12.19
C MET A 1 7.96 -8.47 -10.69
N LEU A 2 7.22 -7.48 -10.20
CA LEU A 2 7.20 -7.12 -8.79
C LEU A 2 6.61 -8.28 -7.96
N MET A 3 7.45 -9.02 -7.24
CA MET A 3 6.98 -10.02 -6.28
C MET A 3 6.75 -9.33 -4.93
N LEU A 4 5.60 -8.70 -4.75
CA LEU A 4 5.05 -8.58 -3.41
C LEU A 4 4.53 -9.97 -3.03
N THR A 5 4.94 -10.48 -1.88
CA THR A 5 4.37 -11.75 -1.42
C THR A 5 2.88 -11.50 -1.24
N MET A 6 2.02 -12.38 -1.77
CA MET A 6 0.58 -12.23 -1.56
C MET A 6 0.23 -12.23 -0.07
N ASP A 7 1.10 -12.81 0.76
CA ASP A 7 1.05 -12.77 2.22
C ASP A 7 1.14 -11.36 2.82
N MET A 8 1.61 -10.37 2.06
CA MET A 8 1.66 -8.96 2.48
C MET A 8 0.39 -8.17 2.13
N ILE A 9 -0.54 -8.76 1.37
CA ILE A 9 -1.81 -8.13 1.02
C ILE A 9 -2.93 -8.86 1.73
N LYS A 10 -3.62 -8.14 2.62
CA LYS A 10 -4.78 -8.65 3.33
C LYS A 10 -6.02 -8.01 2.72
N THR A 11 -6.78 -8.78 1.94
CA THR A 11 -8.10 -8.36 1.49
C THR A 11 -9.03 -8.24 2.71
N PRO A 12 -9.60 -7.06 2.99
CA PRO A 12 -10.55 -6.90 4.08
C PRO A 12 -11.78 -7.79 3.85
N ASN A 13 -12.28 -8.39 4.93
CA ASN A 13 -13.54 -9.14 4.88
C ASN A 13 -14.75 -8.21 4.72
N ASN A 14 -14.61 -6.94 5.14
CA ASN A 14 -15.55 -5.84 4.93
C ASN A 14 -14.72 -4.55 4.82
N PHE A 15 -15.01 -3.71 3.83
CA PHE A 15 -14.42 -2.37 3.69
C PHE A 15 -15.25 -1.29 4.41
N ASP A 16 -16.32 -1.70 5.08
CA ASP A 16 -17.49 -0.85 5.25
C ASP A 16 -17.55 -0.03 6.54
N ASP A 17 -16.58 -0.13 7.45
CA ASP A 17 -16.63 0.65 8.69
C ASP A 17 -15.29 1.26 9.08
N ILE A 18 -15.27 2.59 9.15
CA ILE A 18 -14.25 3.32 9.89
C ILE A 18 -14.24 2.83 11.36
N PRO A 19 -13.05 2.70 11.98
CA PRO A 19 -12.94 2.30 13.37
C PRO A 19 -13.82 3.14 14.31
N SER A 20 -14.34 2.51 15.37
CA SER A 20 -15.22 3.15 16.35
C SER A 20 -14.64 4.43 16.94
N HIS A 21 -13.33 4.48 17.20
CA HIS A 21 -12.65 5.65 17.74
C HIS A 21 -12.61 6.84 16.78
N ILE A 22 -12.69 6.60 15.46
CA ILE A 22 -12.84 7.66 14.43
C ILE A 22 -14.31 8.05 14.34
N ARG A 23 -15.20 7.06 14.26
CA ARG A 23 -16.64 7.26 14.11
C ARG A 23 -17.25 8.06 15.28
N GLN A 24 -16.78 7.82 16.50
CA GLN A 24 -17.27 8.48 17.71
C GLN A 24 -16.60 9.82 17.99
N ASN A 25 -15.55 10.18 17.24
CA ASN A 25 -14.85 11.44 17.45
C ASN A 25 -15.38 12.52 16.48
N PRO A 26 -16.07 13.56 16.98
CA PRO A 26 -16.64 14.61 16.12
C PRO A 26 -15.57 15.42 15.38
N ASN A 27 -14.32 15.42 15.83
CA ASN A 27 -13.21 16.08 15.14
C ASN A 27 -12.64 15.24 13.98
N TYR A 28 -12.86 13.92 13.98
CA TYR A 28 -12.32 13.03 12.94
C TYR A 28 -13.38 12.58 11.94
N LEU A 29 -14.60 12.30 12.40
CA LEU A 29 -15.69 11.82 11.56
C LEU A 29 -15.90 12.67 10.29
N PRO A 30 -15.89 14.01 10.31
CA PRO A 30 -16.09 14.81 9.10
C PRO A 30 -15.06 14.55 7.99
N TYR A 31 -13.83 14.14 8.36
CA TYR A 31 -12.73 13.92 7.41
C TYR A 31 -12.65 12.49 6.91
N PHE A 32 -13.05 11.53 7.75
CA PHE A 32 -12.87 10.10 7.48
C PHE A 32 -14.18 9.38 7.23
N LYS A 33 -15.33 10.07 7.22
CA LYS A 33 -16.61 9.44 6.87
C LYS A 33 -16.49 8.74 5.52
N ASP A 34 -16.89 7.48 5.47
CA ASP A 34 -16.84 6.62 4.27
C ASP A 34 -15.43 6.41 3.69
N CYS A 35 -14.38 6.75 4.44
CA CYS A 35 -13.00 6.48 4.06
C CYS A 35 -12.71 4.98 4.17
N ILE A 36 -12.12 4.41 3.13
CA ILE A 36 -11.75 2.99 3.08
C ILE A 36 -10.31 2.78 3.59
N GLY A 37 -9.47 3.81 3.52
CA GLY A 37 -8.06 3.73 3.86
C GLY A 37 -7.23 4.89 3.28
N THR A 38 -5.91 4.74 3.33
CA THR A 38 -4.96 5.69 2.73
C THR A 38 -4.41 5.15 1.41
N VAL A 39 -3.99 6.05 0.52
CA VAL A 39 -3.25 5.72 -0.71
C VAL A 39 -1.93 6.47 -0.68
N ASP A 40 -0.82 5.77 -0.92
CA ASP A 40 0.50 6.41 -1.03
C ASP A 40 1.40 5.68 -2.03
N SER A 41 2.35 6.43 -2.61
CA SER A 41 3.38 5.90 -3.50
C SER A 41 4.65 5.59 -2.72
N THR A 42 5.16 4.37 -2.82
CA THR A 42 6.37 3.96 -2.12
C THR A 42 7.32 3.18 -3.01
N HIS A 43 8.63 3.25 -2.74
CA HIS A 43 9.63 2.49 -3.46
C HIS A 43 9.91 1.18 -2.73
N VAL A 44 9.61 0.06 -3.37
CA VAL A 44 9.92 -1.27 -2.85
C VAL A 44 11.05 -1.91 -3.64
N ARG A 45 11.78 -2.82 -2.99
CA ARG A 45 12.75 -3.65 -3.70
C ARG A 45 12.02 -4.55 -4.68
N THR A 46 12.57 -4.69 -5.87
CA THR A 46 12.02 -5.57 -6.89
C THR A 46 13.00 -6.70 -7.20
N SER A 47 12.46 -7.90 -7.39
CA SER A 47 13.23 -9.08 -7.80
C SER A 47 13.06 -9.24 -9.31
N LEU A 48 14.12 -8.93 -10.04
CA LEU A 48 14.15 -8.99 -11.51
C LEU A 48 15.27 -9.91 -11.98
N LEU A 49 15.15 -10.44 -13.20
CA LEU A 49 16.25 -11.12 -13.86
C LEU A 49 17.42 -10.15 -14.02
N SER A 50 18.65 -10.63 -13.89
CA SER A 50 19.86 -9.79 -13.90
C SER A 50 19.94 -8.85 -15.11
N GLU A 51 19.44 -9.29 -16.26
CA GLU A 51 19.40 -8.55 -17.52
C GLU A 51 18.44 -7.34 -17.46
N GLU A 52 17.36 -7.43 -16.67
CA GLU A 52 16.34 -6.39 -16.53
C GLU A 52 16.66 -5.41 -15.40
N GLN A 53 17.57 -5.76 -14.48
CA GLN A 53 17.82 -5.00 -13.25
C GLN A 53 18.32 -3.57 -13.52
N ILE A 54 19.14 -3.38 -14.56
CA ILE A 54 19.83 -2.11 -14.86
C ILE A 54 18.83 -0.95 -14.95
N SER A 55 17.68 -1.17 -15.59
CA SER A 55 16.63 -0.16 -15.76
C SER A 55 15.91 0.25 -14.46
N TYR A 56 16.09 -0.52 -13.38
CA TYR A 56 15.41 -0.34 -12.10
C TYR A 56 16.36 -0.01 -10.95
N ILE A 57 17.67 0.13 -11.22
CA ILE A 57 18.66 0.49 -10.18
C ILE A 57 18.38 1.90 -9.69
N SER A 58 18.08 2.02 -8.40
CA SER A 58 17.97 3.32 -7.73
C SER A 58 19.33 3.83 -7.26
N LYS A 59 19.36 5.07 -6.76
CA LYS A 59 20.52 5.66 -6.04
C LYS A 59 21.01 4.81 -4.86
N LYS A 60 20.23 3.82 -4.42
CA LYS A 60 20.60 2.89 -3.35
C LYS A 60 21.35 1.64 -3.85
N ASN A 61 21.72 1.59 -5.14
CA ASN A 61 22.46 0.51 -5.81
C ASN A 61 21.76 -0.85 -5.80
N TYR A 62 20.44 -0.87 -5.59
CA TYR A 62 19.62 -2.06 -5.76
C TYR A 62 18.37 -1.73 -6.58
N PRO A 63 17.82 -2.74 -7.30
CA PRO A 63 16.60 -2.57 -8.06
C PRO A 63 15.42 -2.20 -7.17
N THR A 64 14.73 -1.11 -7.50
CA THR A 64 13.48 -0.70 -6.86
C THR A 64 12.45 -0.29 -7.89
N GLN A 65 11.19 -0.43 -7.55
CA GLN A 65 10.08 0.07 -8.36
C GLN A 65 9.15 0.90 -7.49
N ASN A 66 8.61 1.97 -8.06
CA ASN A 66 7.55 2.72 -7.43
C ASN A 66 6.27 1.90 -7.47
N ILE A 67 5.59 1.79 -6.34
CA ILE A 67 4.28 1.16 -6.23
C ILE A 67 3.30 2.16 -5.68
N MET A 68 2.06 2.11 -6.14
CA MET A 68 0.94 2.75 -5.47
C MET A 68 0.30 1.70 -4.57
N SER A 69 0.23 1.98 -3.27
CA SER A 69 -0.30 1.06 -2.28
C SER A 69 -1.48 1.69 -1.55
N THR A 70 -2.48 0.88 -1.23
CA THR A 70 -3.58 1.29 -0.36
C THR A 70 -3.52 0.51 0.94
N CYS A 71 -3.73 1.18 2.08
CA CYS A 71 -3.80 0.52 3.38
C CYS A 71 -5.07 0.89 4.13
N GLY A 72 -5.65 -0.08 4.84
CA GLY A 72 -6.80 0.14 5.71
C GLY A 72 -6.40 0.78 7.04
N PHE A 73 -7.39 1.02 7.91
CA PHE A 73 -7.15 1.57 9.24
C PHE A 73 -6.42 0.62 10.20
N ASP A 74 -6.32 -0.67 9.88
CA ASP A 74 -5.48 -1.65 10.59
C ASP A 74 -4.02 -1.63 10.12
N MET A 75 -3.65 -0.65 9.27
CA MET A 75 -2.34 -0.47 8.64
C MET A 75 -1.89 -1.67 7.79
N CYS A 76 -2.81 -2.55 7.39
CA CYS A 76 -2.54 -3.62 6.45
C CYS A 76 -2.75 -3.14 5.02
N PHE A 77 -1.88 -3.55 4.10
CA PHE A 77 -2.08 -3.28 2.68
C PHE A 77 -3.28 -4.07 2.16
N THR A 78 -4.18 -3.38 1.47
CA THR A 78 -5.40 -3.95 0.90
C THR A 78 -5.29 -4.11 -0.61
N PHE A 79 -4.47 -3.28 -1.26
CA PHE A 79 -4.18 -3.34 -2.68
C PHE A 79 -2.82 -2.71 -2.98
N VAL A 80 -2.14 -3.24 -4.00
CA VAL A 80 -0.87 -2.69 -4.50
C VAL A 80 -0.82 -2.74 -6.03
N TRP A 81 -0.40 -1.65 -6.63
CA TRP A 81 -0.23 -1.49 -8.07
C TRP A 81 1.21 -1.10 -8.42
N PRO A 82 1.92 -1.88 -9.27
CA PRO A 82 3.23 -1.49 -9.76
C PRO A 82 3.11 -0.32 -10.75
N GLY A 83 3.91 0.72 -10.51
CA GLY A 83 4.02 1.89 -11.38
C GLY A 83 5.11 1.75 -12.44
#